data_AF-A0A0F9W446-F1
#
_entry.id   AF-A0A0F9W446-F1
#
_cell.length_a   1.000
_cell.length_b   1.000
_cell.length_c   1.000
_cell.angle_alpha   90.00
_cell.angle_beta   90.00
_cell.angle_gamma   90.00
#
_symmetry.space_group_name_H-M   'P 1'
#
loop_
_entity.id
_entity.type
_entity.pdbx_description
1 polymer ?
#
loop_
_entity_poly.entity_id
_entity_poly.type
_entity_poly.pdbx_seq_one_letter_code
_entity_poly.pdbx_strand_id
1 'polypeptide(L)'
;MNSTVEELTIALWKVENQISKLVDKYLSTEMPAKSFMTRQTPLLMQRSVLVAKLKVLGARSVGTDSSSQQPSAEYPSTTTVDVDTTERHDTKPDNSTERCLDCGAILFFCNCRKRL
;
A
#
# COMPACT_ATOMS: atom_id res chain seq x y z
N MET A 1 -8.51 24.86 -21.82
CA MET A 1 -7.51 23.78 -21.91
C MET A 1 -7.52 23.06 -20.58
N ASN A 2 -7.94 21.79 -20.52
CA ASN A 2 -7.85 21.02 -19.27
C ASN A 2 -6.38 20.68 -19.02
N SER A 3 -5.97 20.68 -17.75
CA SER A 3 -4.57 20.40 -17.41
C SER A 3 -4.28 18.90 -17.50
N THR A 4 -3.04 18.52 -17.82
CA THR A 4 -2.61 17.11 -17.87
C THR A 4 -2.91 16.34 -16.56
N VAL A 5 -2.91 17.02 -15.41
CA VAL A 5 -3.28 16.44 -14.12
C VAL A 5 -4.77 16.10 -14.06
N GLU A 6 -5.62 17.00 -14.54
CA GLU A 6 -7.07 16.80 -14.60
C GLU A 6 -7.43 15.63 -15.53
N GLU A 7 -6.79 15.56 -16.71
CA GLU A 7 -6.98 14.44 -17.66
C GLU A 7 -6.61 13.09 -17.04
N LEU A 8 -5.46 13.03 -16.36
CA LEU A 8 -5.00 11.82 -15.68
C LEU A 8 -5.91 11.45 -14.50
N THR A 9 -6.46 12.43 -13.80
CA THR A 9 -7.40 12.22 -12.69
C THR A 9 -8.72 11.65 -13.20
N ILE A 10 -9.26 12.20 -14.29
CA ILE A 10 -10.46 11.68 -14.96
C ILE A 10 -10.21 10.26 -15.47
N ALA A 11 -9.04 9.99 -16.05
CA ALA A 11 -8.67 8.65 -16.51
C ALA A 11 -8.59 7.66 -15.34
N LEU A 12 -7.99 8.04 -14.21
CA LEU A 12 -7.92 7.20 -13.01
C LEU A 12 -9.31 6.87 -12.49
N TRP A 13 -10.19 7.88 -12.37
CA TRP A 13 -11.56 7.68 -11.91
C TRP A 13 -12.33 6.70 -12.82
N LYS A 14 -12.15 6.78 -14.14
CA LYS A 14 -12.78 5.83 -15.08
C LYS A 14 -12.31 4.39 -14.84
N VAL A 15 -11.00 4.19 -14.63
CA VAL A 15 -10.44 2.85 -14.34
C VAL A 15 -10.97 2.33 -13.01
N GLU A 16 -11.03 3.16 -11.96
CA GLU A 16 -11.56 2.75 -10.66
C GLU A 16 -13.05 2.38 -10.73
N ASN A 17 -13.85 3.11 -11.51
CA ASN A 17 -15.25 2.76 -11.75
C ASN A 17 -15.40 1.42 -12.51
N GLN A 18 -14.51 1.13 -13.48
CA GLN A 18 -14.49 -0.16 -14.17
C GLN A 18 -14.13 -1.31 -13.23
N ILE A 19 -13.17 -1.10 -12.32
CA ILE A 19 -12.81 -2.08 -11.30
C ILE A 19 -13.99 -2.35 -10.38
N SER A 20 -14.67 -1.31 -9.88
CA SER A 20 -15.86 -1.45 -9.03
C SER A 20 -16.93 -2.29 -9.71
N LYS A 21 -17.31 -1.96 -10.94
CA LYS A 21 -18.30 -2.72 -11.72
C LYS A 21 -17.89 -4.17 -11.97
N LEU A 22 -16.59 -4.42 -12.14
CA LEU A 22 -16.08 -5.77 -12.34
C LEU A 22 -16.17 -6.59 -11.04
N VAL A 23 -15.88 -5.97 -9.89
CA VAL A 23 -16.04 -6.58 -8.56
C VAL A 23 -17.50 -6.86 -8.28
N ASP A 24 -18.40 -5.91 -8.54
CA ASP A 24 -19.85 -6.09 -8.34
C ASP A 24 -20.37 -7.31 -9.11
N LYS A 25 -19.96 -7.48 -10.38
CA LYS A 25 -20.32 -8.64 -11.20
C LYS A 25 -19.75 -9.96 -10.69
N TYR A 26 -18.58 -9.92 -10.04
CA TYR A 26 -18.01 -11.12 -9.44
C TYR A 26 -18.75 -11.50 -8.15
N LEU A 27 -19.07 -10.51 -7.31
CA LEU A 27 -19.83 -10.71 -6.07
C LEU A 27 -21.28 -11.13 -6.34
N SER A 28 -21.90 -10.68 -7.42
CA SER A 28 -23.23 -11.13 -7.84
C SER A 28 -23.26 -12.53 -8.46
N THR A 29 -22.12 -13.24 -8.51
CA THR A 29 -21.94 -14.56 -9.16
C THR A 29 -22.21 -14.61 -10.66
N GLU A 30 -22.40 -13.45 -11.32
CA GLU A 30 -22.55 -13.32 -12.77
C GLU A 30 -21.24 -13.63 -13.53
N MET A 31 -20.11 -13.71 -12.82
CA MET A 31 -18.80 -13.91 -13.42
C MET A 31 -17.97 -15.00 -12.74
N PRO A 32 -17.43 -15.99 -13.49
CA PRO A 32 -16.49 -16.96 -12.95
C PRO A 32 -15.17 -16.30 -12.50
N ALA A 33 -14.57 -16.82 -11.44
CA ALA A 33 -13.31 -16.30 -10.88
C ALA A 33 -12.18 -16.16 -11.92
N LYS A 34 -12.03 -17.12 -12.83
CA LYS A 34 -11.03 -17.06 -13.91
C LYS A 34 -11.24 -15.85 -14.83
N SER A 35 -12.50 -15.57 -15.19
CA SER A 35 -12.86 -14.43 -16.04
C SER A 35 -12.67 -13.11 -15.31
N PHE A 36 -13.03 -13.08 -14.02
CA PHE A 36 -12.77 -11.93 -13.14
C PHE A 36 -11.28 -11.59 -13.08
N MET A 37 -10.42 -12.55 -12.73
CA MET A 37 -8.97 -12.33 -12.63
C MET A 37 -8.36 -11.86 -13.96
N THR A 38 -8.81 -12.43 -15.08
CA THR A 38 -8.32 -12.08 -16.43
C THR A 38 -8.67 -10.63 -16.79
N ARG A 39 -9.86 -10.16 -16.38
CA ARG A 39 -10.33 -8.78 -16.63
C ARG A 39 -9.80 -7.78 -15.60
N GLN A 40 -9.54 -8.22 -14.37
CA GLN A 40 -9.08 -7.35 -13.28
C GLN A 40 -7.62 -6.96 -13.44
N THR A 41 -6.76 -7.91 -13.84
CA THR A 41 -5.31 -7.71 -13.99
C THR A 41 -4.95 -6.48 -14.84
N PRO A 42 -5.47 -6.30 -16.07
CA PRO A 42 -5.14 -5.12 -16.88
C PRO A 42 -5.64 -3.81 -16.25
N LEU A 43 -6.79 -3.82 -15.58
CA LEU A 43 -7.33 -2.62 -14.92
C LEU A 43 -6.47 -2.19 -13.73
N LEU A 44 -5.99 -3.15 -12.93
CA LEU A 44 -5.07 -2.86 -11.82
C LEU A 44 -3.73 -2.31 -12.32
N MET A 45 -3.23 -2.82 -13.45
CA MET A 45 -2.02 -2.30 -14.08
C MET A 45 -2.23 -0.87 -14.62
N GLN A 46 -3.37 -0.60 -15.25
CA GLN A 46 -3.70 0.77 -15.67
C GLN A 46 -3.81 1.73 -14.49
N ARG A 47 -4.45 1.29 -13.41
CA ARG A 47 -4.55 2.06 -12.17
C ARG A 47 -3.17 2.40 -11.61
N SER A 48 -2.26 1.43 -11.52
CA SER A 48 -0.91 1.66 -10.98
C SER A 48 -0.12 2.66 -11.83
N VAL A 49 -0.20 2.56 -13.16
CA VAL A 49 0.46 3.50 -14.09
C VAL A 49 -0.10 4.91 -13.95
N LEU A 50 -1.41 5.08 -13.86
CA LEU A 50 -2.04 6.40 -13.71
C LEU A 50 -1.69 7.05 -12.38
N VAL A 51 -1.71 6.28 -11.28
CA VAL A 51 -1.27 6.75 -9.96
C VAL A 51 0.20 7.16 -9.98
N ALA A 52 1.07 6.38 -10.62
CA ALA A 52 2.48 6.72 -10.76
C ALA A 52 2.68 8.03 -11.53
N LYS A 53 1.99 8.22 -12.66
CA LYS A 53 2.04 9.47 -13.44
C LYS A 53 1.59 10.68 -12.62
N LEU A 54 0.50 10.56 -11.88
CA LEU A 54 0.00 11.63 -11.01
C LEU A 54 0.99 11.97 -9.88
N LYS A 55 1.61 10.95 -9.25
CA LYS A 55 2.65 11.17 -8.23
C LYS A 55 3.87 11.92 -8.78
N VAL A 56 4.32 11.58 -9.98
CA VAL A 56 5.47 12.27 -10.63
C VAL A 56 5.13 13.73 -10.93
N LEU A 57 3.91 14.02 -11.41
CA LEU A 57 3.47 15.39 -11.65
C LEU A 57 3.29 16.17 -10.34
N GLY A 58 2.80 15.54 -9.28
CA GLY A 58 2.67 16.15 -7.95
C GLY A 58 4.02 16.50 -7.31
N ALA A 59 5.03 15.64 -7.47
CA ALA A 59 6.38 15.89 -6.92
C ALA A 59 7.11 17.05 -7.62
N ARG A 60 6.85 17.28 -8.92
CA ARG A 60 7.44 18.41 -9.66
C ARG A 60 6.90 19.77 -9.24
N SER A 61 5.73 19.84 -8.62
CA SER A 61 5.11 21.10 -8.18
C SER A 61 5.56 21.57 -6.79
N VAL A 62 6.26 20.73 -6.02
CA VAL A 62 6.67 21.04 -4.63
C VAL A 62 8.15 21.45 -4.52
N GLY A 63 8.95 21.23 -5.55
CA GLY A 63 10.41 21.36 -5.48
C GLY A 63 11.01 22.46 -6.35
N THR A 64 10.64 23.73 -6.16
CA THR A 64 11.45 24.90 -6.60
C THR A 64 10.99 26.18 -5.91
N ASP A 65 11.40 26.37 -4.65
CA ASP A 65 11.90 27.69 -4.22
C ASP A 65 12.66 27.52 -2.89
N SER A 66 13.97 27.32 -2.98
CA SER A 66 14.92 27.64 -1.91
C SER A 66 16.30 27.69 -2.52
N SER A 67 16.66 28.89 -2.98
CA SER A 67 18.04 29.31 -2.94
C SER A 67 18.57 29.20 -1.52
N SER A 68 19.85 28.83 -1.42
CA SER A 68 20.80 29.16 -0.34
C SER A 68 21.33 27.98 0.46
N GLN A 69 22.66 27.87 0.36
CA GLN A 69 23.62 27.46 1.39
C GLN A 69 23.66 25.99 1.80
N GLN A 70 24.66 25.34 1.21
CA GLN A 70 25.44 24.25 1.75
C GLN A 70 25.69 24.44 3.26
N PRO A 71 25.20 23.57 4.16
CA PRO A 71 25.62 23.56 5.55
C PRO A 71 26.92 22.75 5.67
N SER A 72 27.91 23.34 6.34
CA SER A 72 29.13 22.68 6.77
C SER A 72 28.81 21.43 7.61
N ALA A 73 29.36 20.29 7.21
CA ALA A 73 29.32 19.06 7.99
C ALA A 73 30.32 19.18 9.14
N GLU A 74 29.84 19.52 10.33
CA GLU A 74 30.59 19.41 11.58
C GLU A 74 30.18 18.10 12.28
N TYR A 75 31.13 17.16 12.39
CA TYR A 75 30.91 15.85 13.01
C TYR A 75 30.92 15.99 14.54
N PRO A 76 29.96 15.40 15.27
CA PRO A 76 30.12 15.14 16.70
C PRO A 76 30.66 13.73 16.96
N SER A 77 31.60 13.71 17.90
CA SER A 77 32.42 12.60 18.36
C SER A 77 31.65 11.40 18.93
N THR A 78 32.24 10.24 18.69
CA THR A 78 31.95 8.92 19.24
C THR A 78 31.88 8.93 20.77
N THR A 79 30.83 8.37 21.35
CA THR A 79 30.86 7.86 22.73
C THR A 79 30.05 6.57 22.80
N THR A 80 30.77 5.45 22.82
CA THR A 80 30.29 4.11 23.13
C THR A 80 30.01 4.01 24.62
N VAL A 81 28.81 3.56 24.98
CA VAL A 81 28.52 3.01 26.31
C VAL A 81 27.83 1.67 26.11
N ASP A 82 28.59 0.60 26.32
CA ASP A 82 28.13 -0.75 26.62
C ASP A 82 27.55 -0.77 28.04
N VAL A 83 26.30 -1.20 28.21
CA VAL A 83 25.82 -1.79 29.47
C VAL A 83 25.06 -3.06 29.14
N ASP A 84 25.68 -4.14 29.57
CA ASP A 84 25.24 -5.52 29.53
C ASP A 84 24.16 -5.79 30.60
N THR A 85 23.50 -6.94 30.42
CA THR A 85 22.87 -7.82 31.41
C THR A 85 21.43 -7.62 31.90
N THR A 86 20.68 -8.73 31.68
CA THR A 86 19.60 -9.34 32.49
C THR A 86 18.24 -8.63 32.49
N GLU A 87 17.11 -9.30 32.29
CA GLU A 87 16.66 -10.52 32.98
C GLU A 87 15.52 -11.20 32.19
N ARG A 88 15.46 -12.53 32.27
CA ARG A 88 14.37 -13.36 31.76
C ARG A 88 13.09 -13.07 32.55
N HIS A 89 12.00 -12.79 31.84
CA HIS A 89 10.68 -13.21 32.28
C HIS A 89 10.08 -14.17 31.24
N ASP A 90 10.14 -15.45 31.58
CA ASP A 90 9.31 -16.51 31.02
C ASP A 90 7.83 -16.14 31.23
N THR A 91 7.24 -15.47 30.25
CA THR A 91 5.79 -15.30 30.18
C THR A 91 5.26 -16.41 29.30
N LYS A 92 4.74 -17.49 29.92
CA LYS A 92 3.86 -18.45 29.26
C LYS A 92 2.73 -17.65 28.57
N PRO A 93 2.53 -17.75 27.25
CA PRO A 93 1.28 -17.28 26.66
C PRO A 93 0.19 -18.26 27.09
N ASP A 94 -0.72 -17.76 27.93
CA ASP A 94 -1.96 -18.43 28.29
C ASP A 94 -2.71 -18.86 27.01
N ASN A 95 -3.22 -20.10 27.04
CA ASN A 95 -3.77 -20.85 25.91
C ASN A 95 -5.18 -20.37 25.51
N SER A 96 -5.34 -19.10 25.16
CA SER A 96 -6.62 -18.61 24.61
C SER A 96 -6.52 -17.41 23.67
N THR A 97 -5.36 -17.14 23.07
CA THR A 97 -5.31 -16.23 21.92
C THR A 97 -5.47 -17.03 20.64
N GLU A 98 -6.66 -16.97 20.06
CA GLU A 98 -6.94 -17.42 18.70
C GLU A 98 -6.02 -16.62 17.74
N ARG A 99 -4.81 -17.14 17.49
CA ARG A 99 -3.83 -16.54 16.59
C ARG A 99 -4.26 -16.81 15.16
N CYS A 100 -4.99 -15.91 14.55
CA CYS A 100 -5.04 -15.83 13.09
C CYS A 100 -3.71 -15.22 12.63
N LEU A 101 -2.70 -16.09 12.42
CA LEU A 101 -1.39 -15.73 11.90
C LEU A 101 -1.51 -15.40 10.39
N ASP A 102 -1.03 -14.21 10.04
CA ASP A 102 -0.73 -13.73 8.68
C ASP A 102 -1.86 -13.69 7.65
N CYS A 103 -2.67 -12.63 7.73
CA CYS A 103 -3.38 -12.13 6.56
C CYS A 103 -2.39 -11.36 5.66
N GLY A 104 -1.95 -11.95 4.54
CA GLY A 104 -1.00 -11.30 3.64
C GLY A 104 -1.53 -9.99 3.04
N ALA A 105 -0.66 -8.98 2.88
CA ALA A 105 -1.01 -7.60 2.48
C ALA A 105 -1.65 -7.42 1.08
N ILE A 106 -1.95 -8.50 0.35
CA ILE A 106 -2.53 -8.45 -1.01
C ILE A 106 -3.79 -9.32 -1.17
N LEU A 107 -4.23 -10.09 -0.16
CA LEU A 107 -5.45 -10.92 -0.27
C LEU A 107 -6.41 -10.73 0.91
N PHE A 108 -7.60 -10.21 0.63
CA PHE A 108 -8.73 -9.93 1.54
C PHE A 108 -9.47 -11.17 2.07
N PHE A 109 -8.83 -12.32 2.21
CA PHE A 109 -9.46 -13.49 2.84
C PHE A 109 -8.59 -14.03 3.96
N CYS A 110 -8.86 -13.56 5.17
CA CYS A 110 -8.42 -14.26 6.37
C CYS A 110 -9.53 -15.23 6.78
N ASN A 111 -9.35 -16.52 6.49
CA ASN A 111 -10.29 -17.55 6.92
C ASN A 111 -9.95 -18.00 8.35
N CYS A 112 -10.57 -17.35 9.34
CA CYS A 112 -10.58 -17.85 10.72
C CYS A 112 -11.77 -18.84 10.86
N ARG A 113 -11.53 -20.13 10.64
CA ARG A 113 -12.57 -21.16 10.77
C ARG A 113 -12.66 -21.64 12.23
N LYS A 114 -13.66 -21.18 12.99
CA LYS A 114 -13.99 -21.77 14.31
C LYS A 114 -14.41 -23.23 14.13
N ARG A 115 -13.83 -24.14 14.93
CA ARG A 115 -14.32 -25.51 15.07
C ARG A 115 -15.68 -25.48 15.79
N LEU A 116 -16.73 -25.95 15.14
CA LEU A 116 -17.90 -26.57 15.76
C LEU A 116 -18.07 -27.95 15.13
#